data_AF-U7QCL7-F1
#
_entry.id   AF-U7QCL7-F1
#
_cell.length_a   1.000
_cell.length_b   1.000
_cell.length_c   1.000
_cell.angle_alpha   90.00
_cell.angle_beta   90.00
_cell.angle_gamma   90.00
#
_symmetry.space_group_name_H-M   'P 1'
#
loop_
_entity.id
_entity.type
_entity.pdbx_description
1 polymer ?
#
loop_
_entity_poly.entity_id
_entity_poly.type
_entity_poly.pdbx_seq_one_letter_code
_entity_poly.pdbx_strand_id
1 'polypeptide(L)'
;MVEQQEDQQLAEKRNKKQEWEASFEQDIIDLRGLPDYVVIKARAILAGLSDQKTYRDFGGKRLRHNRLIISIPVTRNYRMLCHDHGNFVVPQKILSHEDYNVCKPGV
;
A
#
# COMPACT_ATOMS: atom_id res chain seq x y z
N MET A 1 35.11 0.08 -28.45
CA MET A 1 34.36 1.19 -27.83
C MET A 1 32.87 0.87 -27.71
N VAL A 2 32.49 -0.35 -27.29
CA VAL A 2 31.08 -0.80 -27.20
C VAL A 2 30.67 -1.20 -25.78
N GLU A 3 31.63 -1.60 -24.94
CA GLU A 3 31.37 -2.03 -23.55
C GLU A 3 30.88 -0.90 -22.61
N GLN A 4 31.14 0.36 -22.93
CA GLN A 4 30.77 1.49 -22.05
C GLN A 4 29.26 1.82 -22.08
N GLN A 5 28.53 1.42 -23.12
CA GLN A 5 27.11 1.75 -23.29
C GLN A 5 26.19 0.74 -22.59
N GLU A 6 26.63 -0.49 -22.37
CA GLU A 6 25.85 -1.53 -21.69
C GLU A 6 25.85 -1.33 -20.16
N ASP A 7 26.99 -0.93 -19.59
CA ASP A 7 27.13 -0.63 -18.17
C ASP A 7 26.25 0.56 -17.73
N GLN A 8 26.18 1.61 -18.57
CA GLN A 8 25.33 2.77 -18.32
C GLN A 8 23.84 2.38 -18.27
N GLN A 9 23.37 1.56 -19.22
CA GLN A 9 21.97 1.12 -19.24
C GLN A 9 21.62 0.18 -18.07
N LEU A 10 22.57 -0.63 -17.60
CA LEU A 10 22.36 -1.49 -16.44
C LEU A 10 22.32 -0.67 -15.13
N ALA A 11 23.18 0.34 -15.02
CA ALA A 11 23.21 1.28 -13.90
C ALA A 11 21.92 2.12 -13.83
N GLU A 12 21.43 2.62 -14.97
CA GLU A 12 20.16 3.36 -15.05
C GLU A 12 18.95 2.49 -14.66
N LYS A 13 18.92 1.22 -15.09
CA LYS A 13 17.88 0.26 -14.70
C LYS A 13 17.92 -0.04 -13.20
N ARG A 14 19.12 -0.17 -12.61
CA ARG A 14 19.30 -0.33 -11.16
C ARG A 14 18.87 0.89 -10.38
N ASN A 15 19.16 2.11 -10.86
CA ASN A 15 18.77 3.33 -10.17
C ASN A 15 17.25 3.49 -10.14
N LYS A 16 16.57 3.31 -11.28
CA LYS A 16 15.11 3.40 -11.34
C LYS A 16 14.41 2.40 -10.41
N LYS A 17 14.97 1.20 -10.28
CA LYS A 17 14.44 0.18 -9.36
C LYS A 17 14.65 0.57 -7.90
N GLN A 18 15.82 1.12 -7.56
CA GLN A 18 16.10 1.63 -6.21
C GLN A 18 15.25 2.84 -5.84
N GLU A 19 15.02 3.79 -6.75
CA GLU A 19 14.15 4.95 -6.51
C GLU A 19 12.69 4.53 -6.25
N TRP A 20 12.23 3.51 -6.98
CA TRP A 20 10.94 2.89 -6.75
C TRP A 20 10.86 2.19 -5.39
N GLU A 21 11.89 1.40 -5.05
CA GLU A 21 11.96 0.70 -3.77
C GLU A 21 12.08 1.68 -2.58
N ALA A 22 12.90 2.72 -2.70
CA ALA A 22 13.09 3.77 -1.71
C ALA A 22 11.83 4.63 -1.52
N SER A 23 11.00 4.78 -2.55
CA SER A 23 9.70 5.46 -2.40
C SER A 23 8.78 4.72 -1.42
N PHE A 24 8.89 3.40 -1.29
CA PHE A 24 8.13 2.64 -0.29
C PHE A 24 8.64 2.84 1.14
N GLU A 25 9.90 3.23 1.33
CA GLU A 25 10.42 3.57 2.66
C GLU A 25 9.86 4.89 3.19
N GLN A 26 9.38 5.75 2.30
CA GLN A 26 8.71 7.01 2.64
C GLN A 26 7.20 6.83 2.85
N ASP A 27 6.62 5.72 2.38
CA ASP A 27 5.21 5.41 2.60
C ASP A 27 4.97 5.00 4.06
N ILE A 28 3.87 5.48 4.65
CA ILE A 28 3.49 5.20 6.05
C ILE A 28 3.25 3.70 6.28
N ILE A 29 2.92 2.96 5.21
CA ILE A 29 2.62 1.54 5.25
C ILE A 29 3.38 0.81 4.15
N ASP A 30 3.58 -0.48 4.36
CA ASP A 30 4.20 -1.32 3.34
C ASP A 30 3.24 -1.51 2.16
N LEU A 31 3.64 -0.96 1.01
CA LEU A 31 2.96 -1.13 -0.28
C LEU A 31 3.76 -2.03 -1.22
N ARG A 32 4.84 -2.68 -0.74
CA ARG A 32 5.72 -3.52 -1.55
C ARG A 32 4.95 -4.76 -1.99
N GLY A 33 5.24 -5.23 -3.20
CA GLY A 33 4.58 -6.41 -3.78
C GLY A 33 3.11 -6.20 -4.17
N LEU A 34 2.56 -5.00 -3.99
CA LEU A 34 1.25 -4.65 -4.52
C LEU A 34 1.39 -4.17 -5.98
N PRO A 35 0.39 -4.42 -6.84
CA PRO A 35 0.43 -3.92 -8.20
C PRO A 35 0.26 -2.39 -8.24
N ASP A 36 0.87 -1.73 -9.22
CA ASP A 36 0.92 -0.26 -9.37
C ASP A 36 -0.42 0.43 -9.14
N TYR A 37 -1.50 -0.08 -9.73
CA TYR A 37 -2.83 0.52 -9.60
C TYR A 37 -3.35 0.53 -8.16
N VAL A 38 -2.94 -0.45 -7.33
CA VAL A 38 -3.26 -0.49 -5.89
C VAL A 38 -2.40 0.52 -5.16
N VAL A 39 -1.10 0.61 -5.45
CA VAL A 39 -0.18 1.58 -4.84
C VAL A 39 -0.65 3.00 -5.09
N ILE A 40 -1.03 3.33 -6.33
CA ILE A 40 -1.55 4.65 -6.71
C ILE A 40 -2.83 4.98 -5.92
N LYS A 41 -3.78 4.04 -5.86
CA LYS A 41 -5.03 4.22 -5.09
C LYS A 41 -4.77 4.33 -3.59
N ALA A 42 -3.86 3.53 -3.06
CA ALA A 42 -3.44 3.58 -1.67
C ALA A 42 -2.90 4.95 -1.32
N ARG A 43 -1.92 5.45 -2.08
CA ARG A 43 -1.36 6.80 -1.90
C ARG A 43 -2.42 7.89 -1.95
N ALA A 44 -3.39 7.78 -2.86
CA ALA A 44 -4.51 8.73 -2.90
C ALA A 44 -5.37 8.70 -1.61
N ILE A 45 -5.60 7.52 -1.03
CA ILE A 45 -6.27 7.38 0.27
C ILE A 45 -5.39 7.95 1.38
N LEU A 46 -4.10 7.61 1.43
CA LEU A 46 -3.14 8.09 2.44
C LEU A 46 -3.05 9.62 2.44
N ALA A 47 -2.96 10.23 1.26
CA ALA A 47 -2.96 11.68 1.09
C ALA A 47 -4.27 12.30 1.59
N GLY A 48 -5.42 11.69 1.27
CA GLY A 48 -6.71 12.14 1.78
C GLY A 48 -6.86 11.99 3.29
N LEU A 49 -6.36 10.90 3.88
CA LEU A 49 -6.35 10.72 5.34
C LEU A 49 -5.46 11.76 6.03
N SER A 50 -4.33 12.12 5.43
CA SER A 50 -3.44 13.18 5.92
C SER A 50 -4.10 14.57 5.82
N ASP A 51 -4.94 14.78 4.80
CA ASP A 51 -5.79 15.97 4.61
C ASP A 51 -7.02 15.97 5.54
N GLN A 52 -7.05 15.13 6.58
CA GLN A 52 -8.16 14.98 7.53
C GLN A 52 -9.47 14.50 6.88
N LYS A 53 -9.43 13.92 5.67
CA LYS A 53 -10.63 13.29 5.10
C LYS A 53 -11.01 12.08 5.92
N THR A 54 -12.32 11.92 6.10
CA THR A 54 -12.84 10.78 6.83
C THR A 54 -12.74 9.51 6.00
N TYR A 55 -12.30 8.40 6.60
CA TYR A 55 -12.26 7.08 5.98
C TYR A 55 -13.59 6.64 5.33
N ARG A 56 -14.71 7.21 5.76
CA ARG A 56 -16.06 6.98 5.21
C ARG A 56 -16.20 7.46 3.76
N ASP A 57 -15.48 8.51 3.36
CA ASP A 57 -15.47 9.04 1.99
C ASP A 57 -14.92 8.02 1.00
N PHE A 58 -13.93 7.25 1.46
CA PHE A 58 -13.31 6.15 0.73
C PHE A 58 -14.12 4.83 0.81
N GLY A 59 -15.35 4.87 1.33
CA GLY A 59 -16.16 3.66 1.56
C GLY A 59 -15.65 2.79 2.71
N GLY A 60 -14.82 3.36 3.59
CA GLY A 60 -14.26 2.68 4.74
C GLY A 60 -15.30 2.37 5.81
N LYS A 61 -15.15 1.22 6.45
CA LYS A 61 -16.03 0.75 7.51
C LYS A 61 -15.23 0.20 8.68
N ARG A 62 -15.69 0.48 9.91
CA ARG A 62 -15.13 -0.14 11.12
C ARG A 62 -15.48 -1.62 11.15
N LEU A 63 -14.50 -2.46 11.50
CA LEU A 63 -14.76 -3.88 11.65
C LEU A 63 -15.63 -4.15 12.88
N ARG A 64 -16.54 -5.13 12.77
CA ARG A 64 -17.46 -5.48 13.86
C ARG A 64 -16.73 -6.13 15.04
N HIS A 65 -15.75 -6.99 14.75
CA HIS A 65 -14.96 -7.71 15.76
C HIS A 65 -13.92 -6.81 16.44
N ASN A 66 -13.36 -5.85 15.70
CA ASN A 66 -12.45 -4.87 16.26
C ASN A 66 -12.80 -3.47 15.74
N ARG A 67 -13.52 -2.70 16.58
CA ARG A 67 -14.00 -1.36 16.21
C ARG A 67 -12.88 -0.33 16.09
N LEU A 68 -11.69 -0.64 16.61
CA LEU A 68 -10.48 0.16 16.44
C LEU A 68 -9.86 -0.03 15.05
N ILE A 69 -10.29 -1.03 14.28
CA ILE A 69 -9.76 -1.24 12.93
C ILE A 69 -10.81 -0.84 11.90
N ILE A 70 -10.36 -0.10 10.90
CA ILE A 70 -11.12 0.38 9.77
C ILE A 70 -10.65 -0.35 8.53
N SER A 71 -11.58 -0.95 7.80
CA SER A 71 -11.32 -1.53 6.50
C SER A 71 -11.79 -0.57 5.42
N ILE A 72 -10.84 -0.07 4.63
CA ILE A 72 -11.09 0.80 3.47
C ILE A 72 -10.89 -0.02 2.20
N PRO A 73 -11.89 -0.11 1.31
CA PRO A 73 -11.71 -0.74 0.01
C PRO A 73 -10.78 0.12 -0.86
N VAL A 74 -9.62 -0.43 -1.25
CA VAL A 74 -8.70 0.24 -2.18
C VAL A 74 -9.12 -0.08 -3.61
N THR A 75 -9.38 -1.36 -3.87
CA THR A 75 -9.86 -1.89 -5.14
C THR A 75 -10.83 -3.05 -4.88
N ARG A 76 -11.23 -3.79 -5.93
CA ARG A 76 -12.16 -4.93 -5.79
C ARG A 76 -11.65 -6.03 -4.84
N ASN A 77 -10.36 -6.33 -4.90
CA ASN A 77 -9.74 -7.43 -4.15
C ASN A 77 -8.83 -6.97 -3.01
N TYR A 78 -8.53 -5.67 -2.93
CA TYR A 78 -7.58 -5.11 -1.97
C TYR A 78 -8.27 -4.24 -0.94
N ARG A 79 -7.92 -4.42 0.32
CA ARG A 79 -8.44 -3.64 1.44
C ARG A 79 -7.29 -3.10 2.26
N MET A 80 -7.32 -1.80 2.51
CA MET A 80 -6.45 -1.15 3.47
C MET A 80 -7.05 -1.32 4.86
N LEU A 81 -6.24 -1.75 5.79
CA LEU A 81 -6.54 -1.71 7.21
C LEU A 81 -5.92 -0.45 7.80
N CYS A 82 -6.74 0.33 8.48
CA CYS A 82 -6.32 1.48 9.26
C CYS A 82 -6.71 1.28 10.72
N HIS A 83 -5.94 1.82 11.64
CA HIS A 83 -6.26 1.88 13.05
C HIS A 83 -6.91 3.23 13.37
N ASP A 84 -8.09 3.21 13.96
CA ASP A 84 -8.80 4.36 14.50
C ASP A 84 -8.23 4.71 15.88
N HIS A 85 -7.59 5.87 15.99
CA HIS A 85 -7.13 6.44 17.26
C HIS A 85 -8.13 7.47 17.83
N GLY A 86 -9.40 7.39 17.42
CA GLY A 86 -10.46 8.33 17.78
C GLY A 86 -10.40 9.65 17.00
N ASN A 87 -9.25 10.35 17.02
CA ASN A 87 -9.10 11.65 16.38
C ASN A 87 -8.54 11.58 14.95
N PHE A 88 -7.80 10.51 14.65
CA PHE A 88 -7.23 10.26 13.33
C PHE A 88 -7.18 8.76 13.06
N VAL A 89 -7.03 8.42 11.78
CA VAL A 89 -6.88 7.05 11.31
C VAL A 89 -5.48 6.83 10.79
N VAL A 90 -4.77 5.90 11.40
CA VAL A 90 -3.41 5.53 11.02
C VAL A 90 -3.50 4.35 10.07
N PRO A 91 -3.11 4.48 8.79
CA PRO A 91 -3.02 3.35 7.90
C PRO A 91 -1.99 2.35 8.47
N GLN A 92 -2.31 1.05 8.41
CA GLN A 92 -1.45 -0.02 8.94
C GLN A 92 -0.86 -0.88 7.82
N LYS A 93 -1.72 -1.41 6.94
CA LYS A 93 -1.31 -2.27 5.82
C LYS A 93 -2.41 -2.44 4.79
N ILE A 94 -2.05 -2.91 3.60
CA ILE A 94 -3.01 -3.35 2.58
C ILE A 94 -2.94 -4.87 2.45
N LEU A 95 -4.10 -5.49 2.35
CA LEU A 95 -4.25 -6.92 2.18
C LEU A 95 -5.09 -7.21 0.94
N SER A 96 -4.59 -8.10 0.10
CA SER A 96 -5.36 -8.75 -0.96
C SER A 96 -6.26 -9.83 -0.39
N HIS A 97 -7.35 -10.17 -1.08
CA HIS A 97 -8.10 -11.40 -0.78
C HIS A 97 -7.24 -12.66 -0.91
N GLU A 98 -6.30 -12.68 -1.87
CA GLU A 98 -5.42 -13.83 -2.08
C GLU A 98 -4.40 -14.01 -0.95
N ASP A 99 -3.75 -12.93 -0.50
CA ASP A 99 -2.80 -12.94 0.63
C ASP A 99 -3.45 -13.43 1.95
N TYR A 100 -4.72 -13.09 2.17
CA TYR A 100 -5.50 -13.61 3.30
C TYR A 100 -5.80 -15.12 3.18
N ASN A 101 -5.80 -15.67 1.95
CA ASN A 101 -6.08 -17.09 1.68
C ASN A 101 -4.81 -17.96 1.57
N VAL A 102 -3.63 -17.38 1.35
CA VAL A 102 -2.36 -18.16 1.32
C VAL A 102 -1.98 -18.66 2.71
N CYS A 103 -2.49 -18.03 3.78
CA CYS A 103 -2.37 -18.57 5.14
C CYS A 103 -3.44 -19.64 5.45
N LYS A 104 -3.57 -20.64 4.57
CA LYS A 104 -4.00 -21.98 4.98
C LYS A 104 -2.74 -22.85 5.08
N PRO A 105 -2.21 -23.10 6.29
CA PRO A 105 -1.29 -24.21 6.50
C PRO A 105 -2.10 -25.50 6.37
N GLY A 106 -2.07 -26.08 5.19
CA GLY A 106 -2.85 -27.27 4.87
C GLY A 106 -2.19 -28.03 3.73
N VAL A 107 -0.98 -28.56 4.04
CA VAL A 107 -0.29 -29.73 3.48
C VAL A 107 -0.09 -29.87 1.97
#